data_AF-A0A0W8BYP3-F1
#
_entry.id   AF-A0A0W8BYP3-F1
#
_cell.length_a   1.000
_cell.length_b   1.000
_cell.length_c   1.000
_cell.angle_alpha   90.00
_cell.angle_beta   90.00
_cell.angle_gamma   90.00
#
_symmetry.space_group_name_H-M   'P 1'
#
loop_
_entity.id
_entity.type
_entity.pdbx_description
1 polymer ?
#
loop_
_entity_poly.entity_id
_entity_poly.type
_entity_poly.pdbx_seq_one_letter_code
_entity_poly.pdbx_strand_id
1 'polypeptide(L)'
;MSLSAFVPTNTQKARATAISAFKRMLELEGVSMEFVHASILKDDSGKRLAAAMDRFGYYLATNEGKNGKLARNTASSYYRNVKLWLFDSYPHLRVATELILLKQAPPESVQTTRMLP
;
A
#
# COMPACT_ATOMS: atom_id res chain seq x y z
N MET A 1 -18.30 19.71 12.84
CA MET A 1 -17.27 19.95 11.79
C MET A 1 -16.45 18.67 11.63
N SER A 2 -16.20 18.21 10.41
CA SER A 2 -15.37 17.02 10.16
C SER A 2 -13.88 17.38 10.17
N LEU A 3 -13.05 16.56 10.80
CA LEU A 3 -11.59 16.71 10.76
C LEU A 3 -11.01 16.64 9.33
N SER A 4 -11.74 16.02 8.40
CA SER A 4 -11.36 15.98 6.99
C SER A 4 -11.32 17.36 6.30
N ALA A 5 -12.02 18.37 6.84
CA ALA A 5 -12.04 19.73 6.29
C ALA A 5 -10.68 20.46 6.43
N PHE A 6 -9.81 19.98 7.32
CA PHE A 6 -8.48 20.54 7.56
C PHE A 6 -7.38 19.84 6.76
N VAL A 7 -7.71 18.78 6.00
CA VAL A 7 -6.72 18.09 5.18
C VAL A 7 -6.42 18.95 3.94
N PRO A 8 -5.16 19.36 3.71
CA PRO A 8 -4.81 20.15 2.54
C PRO A 8 -5.24 19.48 1.25
N THR A 9 -5.75 20.26 0.29
CA THR A 9 -6.23 19.76 -1.01
C THR A 9 -5.18 18.91 -1.73
N ASN A 10 -3.90 19.27 -1.62
CA ASN A 10 -2.81 18.51 -2.23
C ASN A 10 -2.69 17.10 -1.64
N THR A 11 -2.88 16.94 -0.33
CA THR A 11 -2.87 15.63 0.34
C THR A 11 -4.06 14.77 -0.11
N GLN A 12 -5.23 15.38 -0.25
CA GLN A 12 -6.42 14.67 -0.76
C GLN A 12 -6.20 14.18 -2.20
N LYS A 13 -5.62 15.03 -3.07
CA LYS A 13 -5.27 14.66 -4.45
C LYS A 13 -4.24 13.53 -4.50
N ALA A 14 -3.19 13.60 -3.68
CA ALA A 14 -2.16 12.55 -3.62
C ALA A 14 -2.78 11.18 -3.24
N ARG A 15 -3.68 11.18 -2.26
CA ARG A 15 -4.42 9.98 -1.85
C ARG A 15 -5.28 9.44 -2.99
N ALA A 16 -6.05 10.30 -3.65
CA ALA A 16 -6.90 9.90 -4.77
C ALA A 16 -6.09 9.27 -5.91
N THR A 17 -4.94 9.87 -6.27
CA THR A 17 -4.05 9.33 -7.31
C THR A 17 -3.50 7.95 -6.94
N ALA A 18 -3.10 7.75 -5.69
CA ALA A 18 -2.61 6.47 -5.21
C ALA A 18 -3.70 5.38 -5.25
N ILE A 19 -4.94 5.72 -4.86
CA ILE A 19 -6.09 4.80 -4.95
C ILE A 19 -6.39 4.46 -6.42
N SER A 20 -6.36 5.44 -7.33
CA SER A 20 -6.54 5.17 -8.76
C SER A 20 -5.44 4.26 -9.32
N ALA A 21 -4.19 4.38 -8.86
CA ALA A 21 -3.12 3.47 -9.24
C ALA A 21 -3.36 2.04 -8.73
N PHE A 22 -3.88 1.88 -7.52
CA PHE A 22 -4.28 0.57 -6.98
C PHE A 22 -5.41 -0.07 -7.79
N LYS A 23 -6.46 0.69 -8.12
CA LYS A 23 -7.57 0.20 -8.95
C LYS A 23 -7.10 -0.22 -10.35
N ARG A 24 -6.22 0.57 -10.97
CA ARG A 24 -5.60 0.21 -12.25
C ARG A 24 -4.79 -1.08 -12.18
N MET A 25 -4.07 -1.33 -11.08
CA MET A 25 -3.37 -2.59 -10.87
C MET A 25 -4.35 -3.76 -10.85
N LEU A 26 -5.46 -3.64 -10.12
CA LEU A 26 -6.48 -4.69 -10.07
C LEU A 26 -7.11 -4.95 -11.46
N GLU A 27 -7.40 -3.89 -12.21
CA GLU A 27 -7.91 -4.00 -13.59
C GLU A 27 -6.94 -4.76 -14.51
N LEU A 28 -5.63 -4.48 -14.41
CA LEU A 28 -4.59 -5.20 -15.17
C LEU A 28 -4.49 -6.68 -14.78
N GLU A 29 -4.80 -7.01 -13.53
CA GLU A 29 -4.84 -8.39 -13.04
C GLU A 29 -6.18 -9.09 -13.29
N GLY A 30 -7.17 -8.40 -13.87
CA GLY A 30 -8.51 -8.94 -14.09
C GLY A 30 -9.29 -9.15 -12.78
N VAL A 31 -8.92 -8.45 -11.71
CA VAL A 31 -9.53 -8.55 -10.38
C VAL A 31 -10.45 -7.36 -10.14
N SER A 32 -11.68 -7.62 -9.70
CA SER A 32 -12.62 -6.54 -9.35
C SER A 32 -12.35 -6.00 -7.94
N MET A 33 -12.63 -4.72 -7.72
CA MET A 33 -12.50 -4.11 -6.38
C MET A 33 -13.45 -4.78 -5.37
N GLU A 34 -14.64 -5.18 -5.82
CA GLU A 34 -15.65 -5.88 -5.03
C GLU A 34 -15.14 -7.24 -4.56
N PHE A 35 -14.43 -7.97 -5.43
CA PHE A 35 -13.80 -9.23 -5.06
C PHE A 35 -12.74 -9.05 -3.98
N VAL A 36 -11.91 -8.01 -4.09
CA VAL A 36 -10.91 -7.67 -3.06
C VAL A 36 -11.61 -7.34 -1.74
N HIS A 37 -12.65 -6.51 -1.77
CA HIS A 37 -13.42 -6.17 -0.57
C HIS A 37 -14.05 -7.40 0.09
N ALA A 38 -14.71 -8.26 -0.70
CA ALA A 38 -15.32 -9.50 -0.20
C ALA A 38 -14.27 -10.48 0.35
N SER A 39 -13.08 -10.54 -0.26
CA SER A 39 -11.99 -11.38 0.20
C SER A 39 -11.40 -10.89 1.53
N ILE A 40 -11.28 -9.57 1.72
CA ILE A 40 -10.81 -8.97 2.98
C ILE A 40 -11.85 -9.17 4.09
N LEU A 41 -13.14 -8.95 3.81
CA LEU A 41 -14.22 -9.11 4.79
C LEU A 41 -14.39 -10.57 5.28
N LYS A 42 -13.98 -11.55 4.49
CA LYS A 42 -13.99 -12.97 4.87
C LYS A 42 -12.73 -13.41 5.62
N ASP A 43 -11.78 -12.50 5.88
CA ASP A 43 -10.50 -12.81 6.50
C ASP A 43 -10.21 -11.92 7.71
N ASP A 44 -10.53 -12.43 8.90
CA ASP A 44 -10.23 -11.77 10.17
C ASP A 44 -8.73 -11.76 10.53
N SER A 45 -7.89 -12.53 9.81
CA SER A 45 -6.46 -12.61 10.10
C SER A 45 -5.64 -11.47 9.49
N GLY A 46 -6.22 -10.68 8.59
CA GLY A 46 -5.53 -9.60 7.87
C GLY A 46 -4.57 -10.07 6.77
N LYS A 47 -4.50 -11.37 6.48
CA LYS A 47 -3.63 -11.96 5.44
C LYS A 47 -4.02 -11.51 4.04
N ARG A 48 -5.32 -11.46 3.72
CA ARG A 48 -5.85 -11.00 2.43
C ARG A 48 -5.54 -9.53 2.20
N LEU A 49 -5.66 -8.72 3.26
CA LEU A 49 -5.29 -7.31 3.20
C LEU A 49 -3.78 -7.13 3.02
N ALA A 50 -2.96 -7.89 3.75
CA ALA A 50 -1.51 -7.88 3.60
C ALA A 50 -1.07 -8.34 2.19
N ALA A 51 -1.68 -9.39 1.64
CA ALA A 51 -1.40 -9.88 0.30
C ALA A 51 -1.77 -8.84 -0.79
N ALA A 52 -2.89 -8.13 -0.64
CA ALA A 52 -3.25 -7.04 -1.55
C ALA A 52 -2.22 -5.89 -1.50
N MET A 53 -1.72 -5.57 -0.31
CA MET A 53 -0.66 -4.57 -0.13
C MET A 53 0.68 -5.02 -0.72
N ASP A 54 1.11 -6.25 -0.47
CA ASP A 54 2.33 -6.83 -1.03
C ASP A 54 2.30 -6.79 -2.57
N ARG A 55 1.18 -7.23 -3.15
CA ARG A 55 0.97 -7.18 -4.60
C ARG A 55 1.04 -5.77 -5.16
N PHE A 56 0.45 -4.80 -4.46
CA PHE A 56 0.55 -3.40 -4.84
C PHE A 56 1.98 -2.87 -4.72
N GLY A 57 2.72 -3.29 -3.68
CA GLY A 57 4.15 -2.98 -3.53
C GLY A 57 4.97 -3.49 -4.71
N TYR A 58 4.73 -4.73 -5.12
CA TYR A 58 5.35 -5.32 -6.31
C TYR A 58 5.00 -4.50 -7.58
N TYR A 59 3.72 -4.22 -7.81
CA TYR A 59 3.28 -3.38 -8.93
C TYR A 59 3.97 -2.01 -8.95
N LEU A 60 4.11 -1.33 -7.81
CA LEU A 60 4.81 -0.04 -7.76
C LEU A 60 6.32 -0.17 -8.02
N ALA A 61 6.93 -1.31 -7.69
CA ALA A 61 8.35 -1.57 -7.91
C ALA A 61 8.67 -1.95 -9.35
N THR A 62 7.75 -2.61 -10.05
CA THR A 62 7.94 -3.12 -11.41
C THR A 62 7.26 -2.29 -12.49
N ASN A 63 6.19 -1.57 -12.16
CA ASN A 63 5.48 -0.79 -13.16
C ASN A 63 6.28 0.47 -13.49
N GLU A 64 6.73 0.55 -14.74
CA GLU A 64 7.15 1.79 -15.33
C GLU A 64 5.91 2.69 -15.42
N GLY A 65 5.92 3.81 -14.69
CA GLY A 65 4.92 4.85 -14.86
C GLY A 65 4.88 5.34 -16.31
N LYS A 66 3.98 6.28 -16.63
CA LYS A 66 3.81 6.82 -17.98
C LYS A 66 5.10 7.36 -18.65
N ASN A 67 6.21 7.50 -17.91
CA ASN A 67 7.53 7.97 -18.35
C ASN A 67 8.71 7.12 -17.80
N GLY A 68 8.51 5.85 -17.42
CA GLY A 68 9.52 5.01 -16.77
C GLY A 68 9.26 4.77 -15.28
N LYS A 69 10.15 4.04 -14.59
CA LYS A 69 10.00 3.61 -13.19
C LYS A 69 9.60 4.77 -12.26
N LEU A 70 8.59 4.53 -11.42
CA LEU A 70 8.15 5.52 -10.43
C LEU A 70 9.33 5.91 -9.52
N ALA A 71 9.50 7.22 -9.27
CA ALA A 71 10.47 7.68 -8.29
C ALA A 71 10.18 7.01 -6.94
N ARG A 72 11.23 6.58 -6.24
CA ARG A 72 11.12 5.83 -4.97
C ARG A 72 10.19 6.52 -3.96
N ASN A 73 10.32 7.85 -3.83
CA ASN A 73 9.49 8.65 -2.93
C ASN A 73 7.99 8.60 -3.29
N THR A 74 7.69 8.53 -4.59
CA THR A 74 6.33 8.50 -5.13
C THR A 74 5.72 7.13 -4.92
N ALA A 75 6.48 6.05 -5.19
CA ALA A 75 6.07 4.69 -4.88
C ALA A 75 5.77 4.51 -3.39
N SER A 76 6.68 4.95 -2.52
CA SER A 76 6.47 4.92 -1.07
C SER A 76 5.26 5.73 -0.63
N SER A 77 5.03 6.91 -1.23
CA SER A 77 3.85 7.73 -0.97
C SER A 77 2.56 7.02 -1.39
N TYR A 78 2.53 6.38 -2.57
CA TYR A 78 1.36 5.66 -3.06
C TYR A 78 1.03 4.48 -2.16
N TYR A 79 2.03 3.65 -1.85
CA TYR A 79 1.89 2.53 -0.93
C TYR A 79 1.30 2.98 0.42
N ARG A 80 1.85 4.05 1.01
CA ARG A 80 1.36 4.60 2.28
C ARG A 80 -0.09 5.07 2.19
N ASN A 81 -0.45 5.80 1.14
CA ASN A 81 -1.81 6.33 0.97
C ASN A 81 -2.86 5.22 0.79
N VAL A 82 -2.53 4.17 0.03
CA VAL A 82 -3.43 3.02 -0.16
C VAL A 82 -3.53 2.21 1.14
N LYS A 83 -2.42 1.98 1.84
CA LYS A 83 -2.43 1.30 3.15
C LYS A 83 -3.36 2.01 4.14
N LEU A 84 -3.21 3.33 4.28
CA LEU A 84 -4.06 4.12 5.17
C LEU A 84 -5.52 4.09 4.75
N TRP A 85 -5.80 4.15 3.44
CA TRP A 85 -7.17 4.05 2.95
C TRP A 85 -7.84 2.70 3.21
N LEU A 86 -7.10 1.61 3.07
CA LEU A 86 -7.62 0.30 3.42
C LEU A 86 -7.81 0.15 4.93
N PHE A 87 -6.94 0.73 5.77
CA PHE A 87 -7.15 0.74 7.22
C PHE A 87 -8.29 1.63 7.69
N ASP A 88 -8.56 2.74 7.01
CA ASP A 88 -9.77 3.54 7.25
C ASP A 88 -11.04 2.72 6.93
N SER A 89 -10.96 1.82 5.93
CA SER A 89 -12.07 0.94 5.53
C SER A 89 -12.21 -0.31 6.42
N TYR A 90 -11.09 -0.79 6.97
CA TYR A 90 -10.99 -2.02 7.76
C TYR A 90 -10.20 -1.80 9.06
N PRO A 91 -10.69 -0.95 9.97
CA PRO A 91 -9.92 -0.57 11.16
C PRO A 91 -9.57 -1.77 12.06
N HIS A 92 -10.44 -2.78 12.12
CA HIS A 92 -10.24 -4.00 12.92
C HIS A 92 -9.08 -4.88 12.43
N LEU A 93 -8.71 -4.80 11.14
CA LEU A 93 -7.62 -5.60 10.57
C LEU A 93 -6.25 -4.92 10.65
N ARG A 94 -6.19 -3.65 11.10
CA ARG A 94 -4.98 -2.84 11.04
C ARG A 94 -3.79 -3.49 11.74
N VAL A 95 -3.94 -3.82 13.02
CA VAL A 95 -2.85 -4.38 13.85
C VAL A 95 -2.36 -5.71 13.27
N ALA A 96 -3.28 -6.62 12.93
CA ALA A 96 -2.95 -7.93 12.37
C ALA A 96 -2.20 -7.81 11.04
N THR A 97 -2.66 -6.93 10.15
CA THR A 97 -2.03 -6.68 8.85
C THR A 97 -0.65 -6.06 9.00
N GLU A 98 -0.48 -5.08 9.88
CA GLU A 98 0.84 -4.44 10.10
C GLU A 98 1.88 -5.45 10.62
N LEU A 99 1.49 -6.36 11.53
CA LEU A 99 2.36 -7.43 12.00
C LEU A 99 2.80 -8.37 10.87
N ILE A 100 1.92 -8.67 9.92
CA ILE A 100 2.25 -9.51 8.76
C ILE A 100 3.23 -8.78 7.84
N LEU A 101 2.93 -7.52 7.50
CA LEU A 101 3.78 -6.71 6.61
C LEU A 101 5.18 -6.48 7.19
N LEU A 102 5.30 -6.32 8.52
CA LEU A 102 6.60 -6.19 9.19
C LEU A 102 7.44 -7.46 9.09
N LYS A 103 6.82 -8.64 9.18
CA LYS A 103 7.51 -9.93 9.05
C LYS A 103 7.97 -10.24 7.62
N GLN A 104 7.33 -9.62 6.63
CA GLN A 104 7.65 -9.78 5.21
C GLN A 104 8.77 -8.84 4.74
N ALA A 105 9.10 -7.81 5.51
CA ALA A 105 10.29 -7.01 5.23
C ALA A 105 11.53 -7.91 5.33
N PRO A 106 12.47 -7.85 4.38
CA PRO A 106 13.74 -8.57 4.54
C PRO A 106 14.37 -8.15 5.87
N PRO A 107 14.94 -9.09 6.65
CA PRO A 107 15.67 -8.73 7.86
C PRO A 107 16.69 -7.67 7.46
N GLU A 108 16.70 -6.58 8.20
CA GLU A 108 17.60 -5.45 8.02
C GLU A 108 19.03 -5.99 7.89
N SER A 109 19.50 -6.13 6.65
CA SER A 109 20.81 -6.69 6.38
C SER A 109 21.83 -5.65 6.82
N VAL A 110 22.40 -5.91 7.99
CA VAL A 110 23.77 -5.57 8.38
C VAL A 110 24.12 -4.08 8.20
N GLN A 111 23.76 -3.29 9.22
CA GLN A 111 24.41 -2.00 9.49
C GLN A 111 25.70 -2.13 10.32
N THR A 112 26.30 -3.32 10.39
CA THR A 112 27.58 -3.53 11.06
C THR A 112 28.74 -3.36 10.08
N THR A 113 29.36 -2.18 10.19
CA THR A 113 30.81 -1.96 10.02
C THR A 113 31.36 -2.20 8.61
N ARG A 114 31.32 -1.16 7.77
CA ARG A 114 32.47 -0.89 6.89
C ARG A 114 33.65 -0.52 7.79
N MET A 115 34.38 -1.54 8.24
CA MET A 115 35.82 -1.38 8.40
C MET A 115 36.37 -1.25 6.99
N LEU A 116 37.09 -0.18 6.72
CA LEU A 116 38.04 -0.12 5.63
C LEU A 116 39.29 0.63 6.15
N PRO A 117 40.46 0.27 5.61
CA PRO A 117 41.72 0.09 6.33
C PRO A 117 42.37 1.37 6.85
#